data_AF-H6N715-F1
#
_entry.id   AF-H6N715-F1
#
_cell.length_a   1.000
_cell.length_b   1.000
_cell.length_c   1.000
_cell.angle_alpha   90.00
_cell.angle_beta   90.00
_cell.angle_gamma   90.00
#
_symmetry.space_group_name_H-M   'P 1'
#
loop_
_entity.id
_entity.type
_entity.pdbx_description
1 polymer ?
#
loop_
_entity_poly.entity_id
_entity_poly.type
_entity_poly.pdbx_seq_one_letter_code
_entity_poly.pdbx_strand_id
1 'polypeptide(L)'
;MTLSYLKVILVGTAGVAGTAGTIYVGGKAIDFSSVTEDSDEIIHTVKDKFKSRLISKSKFKGWKERFTKLQSDDSQDLHEGLKKIKTKGDPKASEDDLEKWCNDSYIEPYEEGSALIKGIDKYCTYLIKDQITSLITGTEEKDWSEAKKKLESLDDKNLSEEMKQIKKEKKLNDWCLEQYEKPFKDVKDPLYLEVAKFCKKIKTPQTPKSTTSGPVSSNSPGK
;
A
#
# COMPACT_ATOMS: atom_id res chain seq x y z
N MET A 1 -28.91 -42.68 41.74
CA MET A 1 -29.01 -41.27 41.27
C MET A 1 -28.55 -40.37 42.40
N THR A 2 -27.29 -39.92 42.36
CA THR A 2 -26.76 -38.89 43.26
C THR A 2 -25.52 -38.30 42.59
N LEU A 3 -25.64 -37.10 42.02
CA LEU A 3 -24.48 -36.27 41.71
C LEU A 3 -24.78 -34.86 42.21
N SER A 4 -23.92 -34.46 43.12
CA SER A 4 -24.03 -33.34 44.03
C SER A 4 -23.86 -31.98 43.34
N TYR A 5 -24.62 -31.01 43.83
CA TYR A 5 -24.55 -29.59 43.48
C TYR A 5 -23.22 -28.99 43.95
N LEU A 6 -22.46 -28.37 43.03
CA LEU A 6 -21.33 -27.50 43.35
C LEU A 6 -21.80 -26.04 43.42
N LYS A 7 -21.66 -25.47 44.62
CA LYS A 7 -21.98 -24.07 44.95
C LYS A 7 -20.95 -23.14 44.32
N VAL A 8 -21.41 -22.18 43.54
CA VAL A 8 -20.61 -21.03 43.07
C VAL A 8 -20.53 -20.02 44.21
N ILE A 9 -19.30 -19.73 44.68
CA ILE A 9 -19.05 -18.64 45.63
C ILE A 9 -18.61 -17.41 44.82
N LEU A 10 -19.48 -16.40 44.80
CA LEU A 10 -19.12 -15.02 44.47
C LEU A 10 -18.15 -14.48 45.53
N VAL A 11 -16.99 -14.00 45.09
CA VAL A 11 -16.17 -13.07 45.88
C VAL A 11 -16.27 -11.71 45.18
N GLY A 12 -17.09 -10.84 45.75
CA GLY A 12 -17.08 -9.42 45.44
C GLY A 12 -16.03 -8.73 46.30
N THR A 13 -15.09 -8.03 45.67
CA THR A 13 -14.29 -6.99 46.34
C THR A 13 -14.71 -5.65 45.78
N ALA A 14 -15.44 -4.90 46.60
CA ALA A 14 -15.60 -3.46 46.45
C ALA A 14 -14.26 -2.78 46.73
N GLY A 15 -13.83 -1.87 45.84
CA GLY A 15 -12.57 -1.16 46.01
C GLY A 15 -12.40 0.01 45.04
N VAL A 16 -12.81 1.19 45.50
CA VAL A 16 -12.22 2.52 45.31
C VAL A 16 -12.21 3.15 43.90
N ALA A 17 -12.81 4.34 43.85
CA ALA A 17 -12.88 5.27 42.72
C ALA A 17 -11.52 5.73 42.18
N GLY A 18 -11.43 5.88 40.86
CA GLY A 18 -10.32 6.54 40.16
C GLY A 18 -10.48 6.43 38.64
N THR A 19 -10.45 7.57 37.95
CA THR A 19 -10.70 7.78 36.52
C THR A 19 -9.69 7.07 35.58
N ALA A 20 -10.17 6.35 34.55
CA ALA A 20 -9.62 6.29 33.18
C ALA A 20 -10.39 5.26 32.34
N GLY A 21 -10.56 5.52 31.03
CA GLY A 21 -11.48 4.85 30.13
C GLY A 21 -11.43 3.32 30.15
N THR A 22 -12.62 2.70 30.22
CA THR A 22 -12.81 1.27 30.00
C THR A 22 -12.51 0.95 28.53
N ILE A 23 -11.39 0.31 28.26
CA ILE A 23 -11.18 -0.37 26.98
C ILE A 23 -11.99 -1.65 27.06
N TYR A 24 -13.11 -1.71 26.34
CA TYR A 24 -13.90 -2.92 26.17
C TYR A 24 -13.13 -3.88 25.26
N VAL A 25 -12.18 -4.62 25.82
CA VAL A 25 -11.54 -5.76 25.15
C VAL A 25 -12.49 -6.95 25.34
N GLY A 26 -13.26 -7.25 24.30
CA GLY A 26 -14.10 -8.44 24.24
C GLY A 26 -13.25 -9.69 24.50
N GLY A 27 -13.61 -10.42 25.56
CA GLY A 27 -12.81 -11.51 26.10
C GLY A 27 -12.51 -12.62 25.10
N LYS A 28 -11.23 -12.76 24.76
CA LYS A 28 -10.58 -14.07 24.83
C LYS A 28 -9.74 -14.06 26.10
N ALA A 29 -10.10 -14.90 27.06
CA ALA A 29 -9.19 -15.25 28.14
C ALA A 29 -7.99 -15.95 27.48
N ILE A 30 -6.88 -15.23 27.34
CA ILE A 30 -5.59 -15.85 27.05
C ILE A 30 -5.01 -16.16 28.42
N ASP A 31 -5.07 -17.44 28.77
CA ASP A 31 -4.51 -17.99 30.00
C ASP A 31 -2.97 -17.96 29.87
N PHE A 32 -2.33 -16.89 30.34
CA PHE A 32 -0.87 -16.72 30.37
C PHE A 32 -0.24 -17.45 31.59
N SER A 33 -0.71 -18.65 31.92
CA SER A 33 -0.21 -19.40 33.07
C SER A 33 -0.29 -20.91 32.89
N SER A 34 0.22 -21.44 31.77
CA SER A 34 0.81 -22.79 31.73
C SER A 34 1.45 -23.09 30.37
N VAL A 35 2.68 -22.64 30.15
CA VAL A 35 3.58 -23.31 29.20
C VAL A 35 4.96 -23.39 29.86
N THR A 36 5.14 -24.42 30.67
CA THR A 36 6.43 -25.08 30.82
C THR A 36 6.59 -26.00 29.62
N GLU A 37 7.30 -25.53 28.60
CA GLU A 37 8.14 -26.33 27.70
C GLU A 37 8.92 -25.37 26.80
N ASP A 38 10.24 -25.42 26.93
CA ASP A 38 11.23 -24.60 26.24
C ASP A 38 11.21 -24.85 24.72
N SER A 39 10.26 -24.22 24.04
CA SER A 39 10.32 -23.99 22.60
C SER A 39 10.54 -22.50 22.41
N ASP A 40 11.77 -22.10 22.08
CA ASP A 40 12.12 -20.76 21.60
C ASP A 40 11.46 -20.52 20.21
N GLU A 41 10.14 -20.59 20.13
CA GLU A 41 9.40 -20.24 18.93
C GLU A 41 9.46 -18.72 18.80
N ILE A 42 10.34 -18.25 17.91
CA ILE A 42 10.47 -16.83 17.58
C ILE A 42 9.11 -16.35 17.09
N ILE A 43 8.39 -15.61 17.93
CA ILE A 43 7.13 -14.99 17.57
C ILE A 43 7.41 -13.93 16.49
N HIS A 44 7.19 -14.30 15.23
CA HIS A 44 7.32 -13.38 14.11
C HIS A 44 6.12 -12.42 14.07
N THR A 45 6.40 -11.12 14.00
CA THR A 45 5.36 -10.10 13.89
C THR A 45 5.10 -9.72 12.44
N VAL A 46 3.93 -9.12 12.19
CA VAL A 46 3.59 -8.51 10.90
C VAL A 46 4.70 -7.58 10.40
N LYS A 47 5.27 -6.77 11.29
CA LYS A 47 6.37 -5.86 10.97
C LYS A 47 7.61 -6.59 10.46
N ASP A 48 7.95 -7.75 11.01
CA ASP A 48 9.10 -8.55 10.57
C ASP A 48 8.90 -9.12 9.16
N LYS A 49 7.66 -9.48 8.83
CA LYS A 49 7.29 -10.02 7.52
C LYS A 49 7.31 -8.96 6.42
N PHE A 50 6.63 -7.84 6.65
CA PHE A 50 6.42 -6.82 5.62
C PHE A 50 7.48 -5.72 5.61
N LYS A 51 8.21 -5.51 6.70
CA LYS A 51 9.34 -4.59 6.80
C LYS A 51 9.00 -3.20 6.23
N SER A 52 9.79 -2.72 5.27
CA SER A 52 9.62 -1.42 4.62
C SER A 52 8.42 -1.32 3.67
N ARG A 53 7.70 -2.43 3.43
CA ARG A 53 6.50 -2.45 2.58
C ARG A 53 5.29 -1.84 3.29
N LEU A 54 5.30 -1.80 4.62
CA LEU A 54 4.22 -1.24 5.43
C LEU A 54 4.10 0.28 5.28
N ILE A 55 2.87 0.77 5.20
CA ILE A 55 2.56 2.20 5.17
C ILE A 55 2.85 2.83 6.54
N SER A 56 4.07 3.30 6.73
CA SER A 56 4.54 3.88 8.00
C SER A 56 4.57 5.41 8.02
N LYS A 57 4.24 6.06 6.90
CA LYS A 57 4.26 7.52 6.79
C LYS A 57 3.00 8.09 7.45
N SER A 58 3.18 8.88 8.51
CA SER A 58 2.13 9.61 9.25
C SER A 58 1.30 10.61 8.41
N LYS A 59 1.53 10.70 7.10
CA LYS A 59 0.85 11.58 6.14
C LYS A 59 0.65 10.87 4.79
N PHE A 60 0.44 9.56 4.80
CA PHE A 60 0.10 8.84 3.59
C PHE A 60 -1.24 9.35 3.06
N LYS A 61 -1.23 9.96 1.88
CA LYS A 61 -2.44 10.59 1.29
C LYS A 61 -3.39 9.58 0.63
N GLY A 62 -2.99 8.31 0.53
CA GLY A 62 -3.75 7.27 -0.17
C GLY A 62 -4.78 6.55 0.71
N TRP A 63 -4.93 6.91 2.00
CA TRP A 63 -5.87 6.25 2.90
C TRP A 63 -7.33 6.28 2.40
N LYS A 64 -7.77 7.42 1.86
CA LYS A 64 -9.10 7.56 1.23
C LYS A 64 -9.36 6.52 0.14
N GLU A 65 -8.35 6.30 -0.70
CA GLU A 65 -8.45 5.36 -1.81
C GLU A 65 -8.46 3.92 -1.29
N ARG A 66 -7.61 3.60 -0.30
CA ARG A 66 -7.59 2.29 0.37
C ARG A 66 -8.93 1.98 1.03
N PHE A 67 -9.51 2.96 1.70
CA PHE A 67 -10.80 2.83 2.36
C PHE A 67 -11.94 2.62 1.35
N THR A 68 -11.96 3.38 0.25
CA THR A 68 -12.90 3.14 -0.86
C THR A 68 -12.77 1.70 -1.40
N LYS A 69 -11.54 1.22 -1.61
CA LYS A 69 -11.29 -0.15 -2.06
C LYS A 69 -11.81 -1.20 -1.08
N LEU A 70 -11.62 -0.99 0.22
CA LEU A 70 -12.13 -1.85 1.28
C LEU A 70 -13.67 -1.89 1.30
N GLN A 71 -14.33 -0.74 1.13
CA GLN A 71 -15.80 -0.64 1.08
C GLN A 71 -16.39 -1.44 -0.10
N SER A 72 -15.67 -1.51 -1.21
CA SER A 72 -16.04 -2.27 -2.41
C SER A 72 -15.56 -3.74 -2.39
N ASP A 73 -14.84 -4.18 -1.36
CA ASP A 73 -14.22 -5.51 -1.35
C ASP A 73 -15.14 -6.59 -0.79
N ASP A 74 -15.78 -7.38 -1.66
CA ASP A 74 -16.74 -8.42 -1.27
C ASP A 74 -16.11 -9.78 -0.92
N SER A 75 -14.79 -9.81 -0.71
CA SER A 75 -14.05 -10.95 -0.16
C SER A 75 -14.68 -11.51 1.13
N GLN A 76 -14.97 -12.82 1.13
CA GLN A 76 -15.46 -13.53 2.31
C GLN A 76 -14.34 -13.79 3.34
N ASP A 77 -13.08 -13.76 2.89
CA ASP A 77 -11.89 -14.01 3.69
C ASP A 77 -11.28 -12.74 4.32
N LEU A 78 -12.06 -11.67 4.38
CA LEU A 78 -11.65 -10.42 5.01
C LEU A 78 -11.46 -10.61 6.53
N HIS A 79 -10.40 -10.03 7.09
CA HIS A 79 -10.16 -10.06 8.53
C HIS A 79 -11.31 -9.40 9.31
N GLU A 80 -11.63 -9.91 10.50
CA GLU A 80 -12.75 -9.40 11.31
C GLU A 80 -12.62 -7.90 11.64
N GLY A 81 -11.39 -7.40 11.86
CA GLY A 81 -11.13 -5.97 12.04
C GLY A 81 -11.51 -5.15 10.81
N LEU A 82 -11.16 -5.63 9.62
CA LEU A 82 -11.49 -4.98 8.35
C LEU A 82 -12.98 -5.07 8.02
N LYS A 83 -13.66 -6.18 8.39
CA LYS A 83 -15.12 -6.30 8.25
C LYS A 83 -15.85 -5.24 9.07
N LYS A 84 -15.41 -5.00 10.32
CA LYS A 84 -15.98 -3.95 11.19
C LYS A 84 -15.84 -2.56 10.57
N ILE A 85 -14.67 -2.27 9.97
CA ILE A 85 -14.40 -1.01 9.28
C ILE A 85 -15.21 -0.89 7.98
N LYS A 86 -15.41 -2.01 7.26
CA LYS A 86 -16.16 -2.05 6.00
C LYS A 86 -17.65 -1.74 6.19
N THR A 87 -18.23 -2.03 7.36
CA THR A 87 -19.68 -2.06 7.60
C THR A 87 -20.39 -0.90 6.93
N LYS A 88 -21.07 -1.21 5.80
CA LYS A 88 -21.65 -0.22 4.89
C LYS A 88 -22.65 0.64 5.66
N GLY A 89 -22.35 1.92 5.79
CA GLY A 89 -23.29 2.92 6.32
C GLY A 89 -23.14 3.26 7.80
N ASP A 90 -22.05 2.85 8.48
CA ASP A 90 -21.70 3.52 9.74
C ASP A 90 -21.12 4.91 9.41
N PRO A 91 -21.80 6.03 9.74
CA PRO A 91 -21.26 7.37 9.54
C PRO A 91 -19.98 7.65 10.35
N LYS A 92 -19.56 6.73 11.22
CA LYS A 92 -18.33 6.81 12.00
C LYS A 92 -17.14 6.09 11.36
N ALA A 93 -17.36 5.17 10.42
CA ALA A 93 -16.26 4.47 9.77
C ALA A 93 -15.53 5.40 8.81
N SER A 94 -14.24 5.58 9.03
CA SER A 94 -13.40 6.58 8.38
C SER A 94 -12.11 5.98 7.84
N GLU A 95 -11.42 6.75 7.00
CA GLU A 95 -10.06 6.42 6.55
C GLU A 95 -9.07 6.32 7.72
N ASP A 96 -9.33 7.05 8.81
CA ASP A 96 -8.54 7.01 10.05
C ASP A 96 -8.68 5.67 10.78
N ASP A 97 -9.85 5.01 10.71
CA ASP A 97 -10.06 3.69 11.31
C ASP A 97 -9.24 2.62 10.58
N LEU A 98 -9.14 2.73 9.25
CA LEU A 98 -8.28 1.85 8.45
C LEU A 98 -6.81 2.11 8.74
N GLU A 99 -6.39 3.37 8.79
CA GLU A 99 -5.03 3.74 9.17
C GLU A 99 -4.67 3.19 10.55
N LYS A 100 -5.55 3.38 11.53
CA LYS A 100 -5.37 2.89 12.89
C LYS A 100 -5.27 1.36 12.91
N TRP A 101 -6.18 0.66 12.24
CA TRP A 101 -6.13 -0.80 12.17
C TRP A 101 -4.82 -1.31 11.58
N CYS A 102 -4.35 -0.67 10.50
CA CYS A 102 -3.06 -1.01 9.92
C CYS A 102 -1.92 -0.83 10.93
N ASN A 103 -1.87 0.30 11.62
CA ASN A 103 -0.82 0.59 12.60
C ASN A 103 -0.85 -0.38 13.80
N ASP A 104 -2.04 -0.65 14.33
CA ASP A 104 -2.22 -1.57 15.48
C ASP A 104 -1.81 -3.00 15.09
N SER A 105 -2.13 -3.43 13.86
CA SER A 105 -1.77 -4.77 13.36
C SER A 105 -0.27 -5.00 13.13
N TYR A 106 0.59 -3.96 13.16
CA TYR A 106 2.03 -4.15 12.90
C TYR A 106 2.75 -4.96 13.97
N ILE A 107 2.28 -4.91 15.21
CA ILE A 107 2.87 -5.64 16.34
C ILE A 107 2.17 -6.97 16.62
N GLU A 108 1.13 -7.30 15.85
CA GLU A 108 0.40 -8.55 16.02
C GLU A 108 1.25 -9.74 15.54
N PRO A 109 1.27 -10.85 16.29
CA PRO A 109 1.77 -12.12 15.79
C PRO A 109 0.87 -12.61 14.65
N TYR A 110 1.43 -13.38 13.73
CA TYR A 110 0.68 -13.83 12.57
C TYR A 110 0.89 -15.30 12.24
N GLU A 111 -0.13 -15.88 11.61
CA GLU A 111 -0.04 -17.17 10.93
C GLU A 111 0.06 -16.95 9.41
N GLU A 112 0.88 -17.76 8.74
CA GLU A 112 1.00 -17.73 7.28
C GLU A 112 -0.36 -18.02 6.61
N GLY A 113 -0.72 -17.22 5.60
CA GLY A 113 -2.01 -17.36 4.90
C GLY A 113 -3.25 -16.87 5.67
N SER A 114 -3.10 -16.39 6.89
CA SER A 114 -4.22 -15.86 7.70
C SER A 114 -4.90 -14.65 7.03
N ALA A 115 -6.17 -14.45 7.37
CA ALA A 115 -6.94 -13.29 6.92
C ALA A 115 -6.29 -11.96 7.33
N LEU A 116 -5.58 -11.95 8.46
CA LEU A 116 -4.77 -10.82 8.93
C LEU A 116 -3.69 -10.46 7.90
N ILE A 117 -2.85 -11.42 7.51
CA ILE A 117 -1.78 -11.20 6.53
C ILE A 117 -2.30 -10.77 5.17
N LYS A 118 -3.37 -11.40 4.68
CA LYS A 118 -3.99 -11.00 3.41
C LYS A 118 -4.55 -9.57 3.48
N GLY A 119 -5.19 -9.22 4.60
CA GLY A 119 -5.70 -7.88 4.83
C GLY A 119 -4.60 -6.83 4.86
N ILE A 120 -3.51 -7.09 5.58
CA ILE A 120 -2.35 -6.20 5.66
C ILE A 120 -1.70 -6.04 4.29
N ASP A 121 -1.44 -7.13 3.57
CA ASP A 121 -0.83 -7.07 2.23
C ASP A 121 -1.68 -6.23 1.27
N LYS A 122 -3.02 -6.36 1.33
CA LYS A 122 -3.96 -5.68 0.44
C LYS A 122 -4.19 -4.20 0.77
N TYR A 123 -4.18 -3.82 2.06
CA TYR A 123 -4.62 -2.50 2.51
C TYR A 123 -3.57 -1.66 3.23
N CYS A 124 -2.58 -2.31 3.85
CA CYS A 124 -1.62 -1.66 4.73
C CYS A 124 -0.19 -1.64 4.15
N THR A 125 0.00 -2.15 2.93
CA THR A 125 1.29 -2.06 2.21
C THR A 125 1.24 -0.98 1.14
N TYR A 126 2.41 -0.42 0.85
CA TYR A 126 2.59 0.47 -0.28
C TYR A 126 2.32 -0.27 -1.59
N LEU A 127 1.69 0.41 -2.52
CA LEU A 127 1.67 -0.01 -3.91
C LEU A 127 2.82 0.62 -4.69
N ILE A 128 3.10 0.10 -5.87
CA ILE A 128 4.14 0.63 -6.76
C ILE A 128 3.89 2.14 -7.02
N LYS A 129 2.64 2.55 -7.24
CA LYS A 129 2.30 3.96 -7.46
C LYS A 129 2.60 4.90 -6.28
N ASP A 130 2.61 4.36 -5.05
CA ASP A 130 2.86 5.15 -3.86
C ASP A 130 4.37 5.47 -3.70
N GLN A 131 5.23 4.68 -4.36
CA GLN A 131 6.68 4.78 -4.27
C GLN A 131 7.33 5.50 -5.46
N ILE A 132 6.58 5.70 -6.55
CA ILE A 132 7.11 6.32 -7.77
C ILE A 132 6.49 7.70 -7.97
N THR A 133 7.32 8.73 -7.93
CA THR A 133 6.89 10.10 -8.23
C THR A 133 6.72 10.32 -9.73
N SER A 134 5.78 11.19 -10.13
CA SER A 134 5.60 11.62 -11.53
C SER A 134 5.22 10.51 -12.52
N LEU A 135 4.39 9.57 -12.08
CA LEU A 135 3.78 8.58 -12.96
C LEU A 135 2.86 9.23 -14.00
N ILE A 136 2.76 8.58 -15.16
CA ILE A 136 1.76 8.90 -16.18
C ILE A 136 0.45 8.26 -15.72
N THR A 137 -0.54 9.09 -15.37
CA THR A 137 -1.86 8.65 -14.89
C THR A 137 -2.99 8.97 -15.87
N GLY A 138 -2.67 9.67 -16.97
CA GLY A 138 -3.64 9.97 -18.01
C GLY A 138 -4.00 8.71 -18.78
N THR A 139 -5.22 8.65 -19.31
CA THR A 139 -5.69 7.55 -20.16
C THR A 139 -5.61 7.90 -21.65
N GLU A 140 -5.28 9.14 -21.98
CA GLU A 140 -5.21 9.61 -23.37
C GLU A 140 -3.89 9.22 -24.02
N GLU A 141 -3.93 8.86 -25.30
CA GLU A 141 -2.75 8.46 -26.09
C GLU A 141 -1.63 9.52 -26.06
N LYS A 142 -1.99 10.81 -26.04
CA LYS A 142 -1.04 11.93 -25.99
C LYS A 142 -0.13 11.87 -24.76
N ASP A 143 -0.66 11.43 -23.62
CA ASP A 143 0.07 11.37 -22.34
C ASP A 143 1.13 10.27 -22.34
N TRP A 144 0.93 9.26 -23.18
CA TRP A 144 1.81 8.09 -23.32
C TRP A 144 2.76 8.18 -24.51
N SER A 145 2.57 9.15 -25.40
CA SER A 145 3.30 9.26 -26.66
C SER A 145 4.82 9.19 -26.49
N GLU A 146 5.38 9.95 -25.56
CA GLU A 146 6.83 9.97 -25.29
C GLU A 146 7.34 8.65 -24.69
N ALA A 147 6.57 8.06 -23.77
CA ALA A 147 6.90 6.79 -23.12
C ALA A 147 6.88 5.62 -24.12
N LYS A 148 5.86 5.57 -24.99
CA LYS A 148 5.75 4.61 -26.09
C LYS A 148 6.94 4.75 -27.04
N LYS A 149 7.28 5.99 -27.44
CA LYS A 149 8.44 6.26 -28.32
C LYS A 149 9.76 5.77 -27.71
N LYS A 150 9.94 5.99 -26.40
CA LYS A 150 11.11 5.48 -25.66
C LYS A 150 11.17 3.96 -25.68
N LEU A 151 10.05 3.28 -25.41
CA LEU A 151 9.98 1.82 -25.46
C LEU A 151 10.28 1.29 -26.88
N GLU A 152 9.75 1.94 -27.91
CA GLU A 152 9.98 1.58 -29.31
C GLU A 152 11.45 1.76 -29.72
N SER A 153 12.13 2.78 -29.20
CA SER A 153 13.54 3.08 -29.51
C SER A 153 14.55 2.12 -28.89
N LEU A 154 14.14 1.31 -27.91
CA LEU A 154 15.03 0.35 -27.25
C LEU A 154 15.09 -0.97 -28.02
N ASP A 155 16.30 -1.50 -28.18
CA ASP A 155 16.50 -2.86 -28.67
C ASP A 155 15.89 -3.89 -27.74
N ASP A 156 15.33 -4.95 -28.32
CA ASP A 156 14.71 -6.03 -27.57
C ASP A 156 15.70 -6.71 -26.60
N LYS A 157 17.00 -6.70 -26.89
CA LYS A 157 18.06 -7.22 -26.00
C LYS A 157 18.11 -6.49 -24.64
N ASN A 158 17.61 -5.26 -24.58
CA ASN A 158 17.60 -4.41 -23.39
C ASN A 158 16.23 -4.38 -22.68
N LEU A 159 15.30 -5.24 -23.12
CA LEU A 159 13.95 -5.38 -22.59
C LEU A 159 13.77 -6.77 -21.96
N SER A 160 13.00 -6.84 -20.88
CA SER A 160 12.50 -8.12 -20.37
C SER A 160 11.51 -8.75 -21.36
N GLU A 161 11.25 -10.05 -21.19
CA GLU A 161 10.26 -10.74 -22.03
C GLU A 161 8.87 -10.11 -21.95
N GLU A 162 8.46 -9.66 -20.77
CA GLU A 162 7.21 -8.94 -20.57
C GLU A 162 7.20 -7.61 -21.34
N MET A 163 8.25 -6.79 -21.22
CA MET A 163 8.32 -5.51 -21.95
C MET A 163 8.43 -5.68 -23.47
N LYS A 164 9.06 -6.76 -23.96
CA LYS A 164 9.03 -7.12 -25.39
C LYS A 164 7.61 -7.41 -25.85
N GLN A 165 6.84 -8.15 -25.06
CA GLN A 165 5.44 -8.44 -25.37
C GLN A 165 4.61 -7.15 -25.36
N ILE A 166 4.75 -6.31 -24.35
CA ILE A 166 4.05 -5.02 -24.26
C ILE A 166 4.40 -4.11 -25.44
N LYS A 167 5.68 -4.09 -25.86
CA LYS A 167 6.13 -3.36 -27.06
C LYS A 167 5.44 -3.87 -28.33
N LYS A 168 5.34 -5.19 -28.51
CA LYS A 168 4.66 -5.81 -29.67
C LYS A 168 3.16 -5.51 -29.68
N GLU A 169 2.52 -5.56 -28.51
CA GLU A 169 1.08 -5.32 -28.36
C GLU A 169 0.71 -3.84 -28.32
N LYS A 170 1.68 -2.94 -28.14
CA LYS A 170 1.49 -1.48 -27.99
C LYS A 170 0.57 -1.07 -26.82
N LYS A 171 0.48 -1.90 -25.78
CA LYS A 171 -0.38 -1.72 -24.60
C LYS A 171 0.35 -1.19 -23.36
N LEU A 172 1.35 -0.32 -23.56
CA LEU A 172 2.16 0.21 -22.46
C LEU A 172 1.31 0.92 -21.40
N ASN A 173 0.31 1.68 -21.82
CA ASN A 173 -0.62 2.40 -20.95
C ASN A 173 -1.35 1.45 -19.99
N ASP A 174 -1.99 0.41 -20.54
CA ASP A 174 -2.80 -0.52 -19.75
C ASP A 174 -1.92 -1.32 -18.79
N TRP A 175 -0.76 -1.77 -19.28
CA TRP A 175 0.21 -2.48 -18.44
C TRP A 175 0.66 -1.62 -17.26
N CYS A 176 1.09 -0.37 -17.50
CA CYS A 176 1.53 0.52 -16.45
C CYS A 176 0.42 0.76 -15.41
N LEU A 177 -0.81 1.05 -15.86
CA LEU A 177 -1.95 1.29 -14.96
C LEU A 177 -2.29 0.05 -14.11
N GLU A 178 -2.16 -1.15 -14.66
CA GLU A 178 -2.32 -2.39 -13.90
C GLU A 178 -1.20 -2.56 -12.87
N GLN A 179 0.06 -2.32 -13.27
CA GLN A 179 1.21 -2.51 -12.36
C GLN A 179 1.20 -1.51 -11.20
N TYR A 180 0.68 -0.31 -11.40
CA TYR A 180 0.52 0.70 -10.35
C TYR A 180 -0.25 0.17 -9.14
N GLU A 181 -1.21 -0.73 -9.38
CA GLU A 181 -2.06 -1.30 -8.34
C GLU A 181 -1.45 -2.51 -7.61
N LYS A 182 -0.27 -2.97 -8.03
CA LYS A 182 0.40 -4.12 -7.43
C LYS A 182 1.18 -3.74 -6.15
N PRO A 183 1.27 -4.65 -5.16
CA PRO A 183 2.02 -4.40 -3.94
C PRO A 183 3.49 -4.12 -4.24
N PHE A 184 4.01 -3.05 -3.66
CA PHE A 184 5.44 -2.77 -3.68
C PHE A 184 6.17 -3.80 -2.82
N LYS A 185 7.20 -4.41 -3.40
CA LYS A 185 8.07 -5.37 -2.72
C LYS A 185 9.37 -4.72 -2.24
N ASP A 186 10.13 -4.16 -3.17
CA ASP A 186 11.40 -3.48 -2.93
C ASP A 186 11.75 -2.57 -4.11
N VAL A 187 12.65 -1.60 -3.90
CA VAL A 187 13.20 -0.72 -4.94
C VAL A 187 14.09 -1.47 -5.94
N LYS A 188 14.57 -2.65 -5.56
CA LYS A 188 15.36 -3.55 -6.42
C LYS A 188 14.48 -4.56 -7.16
N ASP A 189 13.18 -4.58 -6.90
CA ASP A 189 12.26 -5.49 -7.56
C ASP A 189 12.22 -5.19 -9.07
N PRO A 190 12.35 -6.20 -9.95
CA PRO A 190 12.35 -5.99 -11.39
C PRO A 190 11.11 -5.25 -11.89
N LEU A 191 9.93 -5.56 -11.35
CA LEU A 191 8.68 -4.91 -11.72
C LEU A 191 8.70 -3.43 -11.33
N TYR A 192 9.15 -3.12 -10.11
CA TYR A 192 9.30 -1.73 -9.68
C TYR A 192 10.23 -0.95 -10.60
N LEU A 193 11.39 -1.52 -10.94
CA LEU A 193 12.39 -0.88 -11.79
C LEU A 193 11.86 -0.62 -13.21
N GLU A 194 11.09 -1.55 -13.77
CA GLU A 194 10.47 -1.39 -15.08
C GLU A 194 9.39 -0.33 -15.09
N VAL A 195 8.49 -0.33 -14.10
CA VAL A 195 7.47 0.70 -13.95
C VAL A 195 8.13 2.07 -13.77
N ALA A 196 9.18 2.16 -12.96
CA ALA A 196 9.93 3.40 -12.78
C ALA A 196 10.65 3.86 -14.06
N LYS A 197 11.04 2.94 -14.93
CA LYS A 197 11.75 3.24 -16.18
C LYS A 197 10.81 3.68 -17.31
N PHE A 198 9.64 3.08 -17.41
CA PHE A 198 8.75 3.21 -18.58
C PHE A 198 7.48 3.99 -18.31
N CYS A 199 6.99 4.01 -17.08
CA CYS A 199 5.69 4.59 -16.75
C CYS A 199 5.78 6.00 -16.14
N LYS A 200 6.98 6.58 -16.06
CA LYS A 200 7.21 7.95 -15.56
C LYS A 200 7.15 8.97 -16.68
N LYS A 201 6.59 10.15 -16.38
CA LYS A 201 6.64 11.31 -17.27
C LYS A 201 8.10 11.66 -17.55
N ILE A 202 8.46 11.73 -18.82
CA ILE A 202 9.79 12.19 -19.23
C ILE A 202 9.78 13.70 -19.03
N LYS A 203 10.64 14.21 -18.15
CA LYS A 203 10.94 15.65 -18.16
C LYS A 203 11.80 15.89 -19.39
N THR A 204 11.20 16.27 -20.50
CA THR A 204 11.95 16.83 -21.61
C THR A 204 12.70 18.06 -21.07
N PRO A 205 14.04 18.15 -21.23
CA PRO A 205 14.73 19.41 -21.01
C PRO A 205 14.04 20.44 -21.89
N GLN A 206 13.56 21.54 -21.30
CA GLN A 206 13.02 22.64 -22.08
C GLN A 206 14.09 23.07 -23.08
N THR A 207 13.83 22.86 -24.37
CA THR A 207 14.64 23.46 -25.44
C THR A 207 14.72 24.96 -25.15
N PRO A 208 15.91 25.56 -25.07
CA PRO A 208 16.03 27.00 -24.91
C PRO A 208 15.22 27.64 -26.05
N LYS A 209 14.30 28.56 -25.71
CA LYS A 209 13.62 29.39 -26.70
C LYS A 209 14.68 29.96 -27.63
N SER A 210 14.69 29.50 -28.87
CA SER A 210 15.47 30.08 -29.96
C SER A 210 15.06 31.54 -30.05
N THR A 211 15.95 32.42 -29.58
CA THR A 211 15.78 33.85 -29.76
C THR A 211 16.01 34.10 -31.23
N THR A 212 14.91 34.37 -31.93
CA THR A 212 14.87 34.76 -33.34
C THR A 212 15.89 35.87 -33.58
N SER A 213 16.93 35.54 -34.33
CA SER A 213 17.85 36.49 -34.95
C SER A 213 17.06 37.37 -35.92
N GLY A 214 16.80 38.61 -35.52
CA GLY A 214 16.39 39.69 -36.43
C GLY A 214 17.58 40.19 -37.24
N PRO A 215 17.36 40.75 -38.44
CA PRO A 215 18.40 40.95 -39.43
C PRO A 215 19.25 42.20 -39.17
N VAL A 216 20.50 42.06 -39.64
CA VAL A 216 21.55 43.07 -39.83
C VAL A 216 21.01 44.45 -40.23
N SER A 217 21.43 45.50 -39.51
CA SER A 217 21.45 46.87 -40.02
C SER A 217 22.89 47.39 -39.96
N SER A 218 23.48 47.47 -41.14
CA SER A 218 24.78 48.05 -41.45
C SER A 218 24.80 49.55 -41.16
N ASN A 219 25.82 50.06 -40.49
CA ASN A 219 26.25 51.44 -40.65
C ASN A 219 27.76 51.52 -40.90
N SER A 220 28.07 52.16 -42.02
CA SER A 220 29.40 52.41 -42.58
C SER A 220 30.08 53.59 -41.87
N PRO A 221 31.42 53.71 -41.89
CA PRO A 221 32.14 54.82 -41.28
C PRO A 221 32.33 55.99 -42.24
N GLY A 222 32.29 57.23 -41.73
CA GLY A 222 32.80 58.38 -42.47
C GLY A 222 32.37 59.74 -41.92
N LYS A 223 33.18 60.33 -41.04
CA LYS A 223 34.00 61.52 -41.34
C LYS A 223 34.92 61.86 -40.16
#